data_AF-A0A1I1LCR3-F1
#
_entry.id   AF-A0A1I1LCR3-F1
#
_cell.length_a   1.000
_cell.length_b   1.000
_cell.length_c   1.000
_cell.angle_alpha   90.00
_cell.angle_beta   90.00
_cell.angle_gamma   90.00
#
_symmetry.space_group_name_H-M   'P 1'
#
loop_
_entity.id
_entity.type
_entity.pdbx_description
1 polymer ?
#
loop_
_entity_poly.entity_id
_entity_poly.type
_entity_poly.pdbx_seq_one_letter_code
_entity_poly.pdbx_strand_id
1 'polypeptide(L)' 'MTTNVCPACEEEAFRHVPIGETTSIDTIGSVEICVTEDGAYFHGTR' A
#
# COMPACT_ATOMS: atom_id res chain seq x y z
N MET A 1 -12.59 9.31 5.93
CA MET A 1 -11.82 8.41 5.06
C MET A 1 -10.38 8.59 5.48
N THR A 2 -9.76 7.58 6.08
CA THR A 2 -8.34 7.63 6.47
C THR A 2 -7.51 7.42 5.21
N THR A 3 -6.93 8.51 4.70
CA THR A 3 -6.01 8.45 3.57
C THR A 3 -4.70 7.82 4.04
N ASN A 4 -4.32 6.68 3.49
CA ASN A 4 -3.02 6.08 3.77
C ASN A 4 -1.99 6.72 2.85
N VAL A 5 -1.40 7.85 3.23
CA VAL A 5 -0.29 8.43 2.46
C VAL A 5 0.96 7.59 2.72
N CYS A 6 1.60 7.10 1.66
CA CYS A 6 2.82 6.33 1.80
C CYS A 6 3.99 7.26 2.16
N PRO A 7 4.72 7.00 3.26
CA PRO A 7 5.85 7.85 3.65
C PRO A 7 7.08 7.71 2.74
N ALA A 8 7.11 6.70 1.85
CA ALA A 8 8.25 6.46 0.96
C ALA A 8 8.16 7.21 -0.37
N CYS A 9 6.96 7.28 -0.97
CA CYS A 9 6.73 7.93 -2.26
C CYS A 9 5.80 9.15 -2.18
N GLU A 10 5.27 9.46 -1.00
CA GLU A 10 4.33 10.57 -0.74
C GLU A 10 3.01 10.47 -1.53
N GLU A 11 2.74 9.34 -2.18
CA GLU A 11 1.49 9.08 -2.90
C GLU A 11 0.42 8.44 -2.01
N GLU A 12 -0.84 8.62 -2.42
CA GLU A 12 -1.96 7.93 -1.78
C GLU A 12 -1.90 6.42 -2.07
N ALA A 13 -1.85 5.64 -1.00
CA ALA A 13 -2.02 4.20 -1.05
C ALA A 13 -3.50 3.86 -0.79
N PHE A 14 -4.05 2.95 -1.59
CA PHE A 14 -5.41 2.47 -1.36
C PHE A 14 -5.46 1.47 -0.18
N ARG A 15 -4.31 0.89 0.20
CA ARG A 15 -4.18 -0.01 1.34
C ARG A 15 -2.81 0.14 2.01
N HIS A 16 -2.80 0.13 3.33
CA HIS A 16 -1.62 -0.06 4.17
C HIS A 16 -1.80 -1.35 4.98
N VAL A 17 -0.75 -2.16 5.08
CA VAL A 17 -0.69 -3.39 5.85
C VAL A 17 0.45 -3.25 6.86
N PRO A 18 0.14 -3.17 8.16
CA PRO A 18 1.16 -3.09 9.21
C PRO A 18 2.08 -4.32 9.23
N ILE A 19 3.27 -4.14 9.81
CA ILE A 19 4.22 -5.25 10.03
C ILE A 19 3.56 -6.36 10.86
N GLY A 20 3.72 -7.60 10.40
CA GLY A 20 3.20 -8.79 11.07
C GLY A 20 1.77 -9.15 10.67
N GLU A 21 1.07 -8.28 9.94
CA GLU A 21 -0.20 -8.62 9.31
C GLU A 21 0.01 -9.24 7.92
N THR A 22 -0.88 -10.14 7.56
CA THR A 22 -0.93 -10.75 6.22
C THR A 22 -2.17 -10.25 5.50
N THR A 23 -2.02 -9.94 4.21
CA THR A 23 -3.14 -9.57 3.36
C THR A 23 -3.13 -10.38 2.07
N SER A 24 -4.29 -10.50 1.46
CA SER A 24 -4.47 -10.98 0.10
C SER A 24 -5.06 -9.85 -0.75
N ILE A 25 -4.58 -9.74 -1.99
CA ILE A 25 -5.10 -8.80 -2.97
C ILE A 25 -5.45 -9.56 -4.24
N ASP A 26 -6.69 -9.38 -4.67
CA ASP A 26 -7.16 -9.68 -6.01
C ASP A 26 -7.30 -8.35 -6.76
N THR A 27 -6.40 -8.08 -7.69
CA THR A 27 -6.42 -6.87 -8.52
C THR A 27 -6.32 -7.22 -9.99
N ILE A 28 -7.08 -6.50 -10.81
CA ILE A 28 -6.98 -6.54 -12.27
C ILE A 28 -6.00 -5.42 -12.66
N GLY A 29 -4.83 -5.80 -13.18
CA GLY A 29 -3.78 -4.86 -13.59
C GLY A 29 -2.51 -4.98 -12.74
N SER A 30 -1.75 -3.88 -12.65
CA SER A 30 -0.50 -3.82 -11.89
C SER A 30 -0.70 -3.11 -10.56
N VAL A 31 0.06 -3.54 -9.56
CA VAL A 31 0.11 -2.92 -8.24
C VAL A 31 1.56 -2.64 -7.93
N GLU A 32 1.84 -1.43 -7.48
CA GLU A 32 3.15 -1.06 -6.93
C GLU A 32 3.08 -1.12 -5.40
N ILE A 33 4.13 -1.64 -4.79
CA ILE A 33 4.19 -1.86 -3.34
C ILE A 33 5.41 -1.16 -2.77
N CYS A 34 5.18 -0.21 -1.87
CA CYS A 34 6.22 0.43 -1.08
C CYS A 34 6.34 -0.27 0.28
N VAL A 35 7.47 -0.93 0.51
CA VAL A 35 7.78 -1.55 1.82
C VAL A 35 8.55 -0.54 2.66
N THR A 36 8.03 -0.24 3.85
CA THR A 36 8.58 0.73 4.79
C THR A 36 8.82 0.11 6.16
N GLU A 37 9.38 0.88 7.09
CA GLU A 37 9.57 0.47 8.48
C GLU A 37 8.25 0.32 9.27
N ASP A 38 7.13 0.81 8.73
CA ASP A 38 5.81 0.75 9.37
C ASP A 38 4.90 -0.32 8.73
N GLY A 39 5.24 -0.80 7.53
CA GLY A 39 4.47 -1.83 6.83
C GLY A 39 4.58 -1.75 5.31
N ALA A 40 3.62 -2.34 4.62
CA ALA A 40 3.52 -2.31 3.16
C ALA A 40 2.38 -1.40 2.71
N TYR A 41 2.65 -0.50 1.77
CA TYR A 41 1.69 0.40 1.15
C TYR A 41 1.45 -0.04 -0.29
N PHE A 42 0.18 -0.21 -0.67
CA PHE A 42 -0.21 -0.69 -1.99
C PHE A 42 -0.80 0.45 -2.81
N HIS A 43 -0.26 0.62 -4.01
CA HIS A 43 -0.58 1.68 -4.95
C HIS A 43 -1.17 1.07 -6.21
N GLY A 44 -2.33 1.59 -6.62
CA GLY A 44 -2.95 1.17 -7.87
C GLY A 44 -2.36 2.01 -9.00
N THR A 45 -1.66 1.38 -9.93
CA THR A 45 -1.26 2.07 -11.16
C THR A 45 -2.50 2.21 -12.03
N ARG A 46 -2.94 3.45 -12.23
CA ARG A 46 -4.09 3.77 -13.09
C ARG A 46 -3.72 3.67 -14.57
#